data_AF-A0A2L2X844-F1
#
_entry.id   AF-A0A2L2X844-F1
#
_cell.length_a   1.000
_cell.length_b   1.000
_cell.length_c   1.000
_cell.angle_alpha   90.00
_cell.angle_beta   90.00
_cell.angle_gamma   90.00
#
_symmetry.space_group_name_H-M   'P 1'
#
loop_
_entity.id
_entity.type
_entity.pdbx_description
1 polymer ?
#
loop_
_entity_poly.entity_id
_entity_poly.type
_entity_poly.pdbx_seq_one_letter_code
_entity_poly.pdbx_strand_id
1 'polypeptide(L)'
;MDNTGKEEDGLSQIEADRIERVIFEDDDEIILRDGKKYKIPPCSLKDARELIRIFRTINVDLIIVNFIPTGKDDEDEQRVRDFYRVMKIAFKDYPGIDQAYLEKYVDLKIARKVINSILDLNEIKKK
;
A
#
# COMPACT_ATOMS: atom_id res chain seq x y z
N MET A 1 37.02 -22.83 -7.28
CA MET A 1 35.88 -23.19 -6.41
C MET A 1 35.08 -21.94 -6.24
N ASP A 2 34.01 -21.82 -7.03
CA ASP A 2 33.08 -20.69 -7.00
C ASP A 2 32.37 -20.62 -5.65
N ASN A 3 32.42 -19.44 -5.02
CA ASN A 3 31.72 -19.14 -3.78
C ASN A 3 30.58 -18.18 -4.10
N THR A 4 29.51 -18.70 -4.70
CA THR A 4 28.27 -17.97 -4.96
C THR A 4 27.34 -18.04 -3.76
N GLY A 5 26.90 -16.86 -3.30
CA GLY A 5 25.53 -16.65 -2.82
C GLY A 5 25.26 -16.98 -1.35
N LYS A 6 25.42 -15.97 -0.49
CA LYS A 6 24.57 -15.81 0.69
C LYS A 6 24.10 -14.37 0.73
N GLU A 7 23.03 -14.09 0.00
CA GLU A 7 22.20 -12.93 0.28
C GLU A 7 21.30 -13.32 1.46
N GLU A 8 21.49 -12.60 2.55
CA GLU A 8 20.91 -12.89 3.86
C GLU A 8 19.38 -12.73 3.83
N ASP A 9 18.75 -13.81 4.27
CA ASP A 9 17.32 -14.08 4.40
C ASP A 9 16.69 -13.23 5.52
N GLY A 10 16.66 -11.91 5.33
CA GLY A 10 16.08 -10.93 6.26
C GLY A 10 14.55 -10.90 6.32
N LEU A 11 13.87 -11.82 5.61
CA LEU A 11 12.41 -11.93 5.57
C LEU A 11 11.85 -12.95 6.58
N SER A 12 12.68 -13.89 7.06
CA SER A 12 12.20 -15.10 7.75
C SER A 12 11.59 -14.89 9.14
N GLN A 13 12.00 -13.86 9.91
CA GLN A 13 11.47 -13.63 11.27
C GLN A 13 10.18 -12.80 11.27
N ILE A 14 10.08 -11.78 10.41
CA ILE A 14 8.87 -10.95 10.29
C ILE A 14 7.73 -11.76 9.64
N GLU A 15 8.07 -12.68 8.72
CA GLU A 15 7.11 -13.65 8.17
C GLU A 15 6.65 -14.67 9.21
N ALA A 16 7.54 -15.12 10.12
CA ALA A 16 7.19 -16.05 11.19
C ALA A 16 6.25 -15.43 12.25
N ASP A 17 6.52 -14.20 12.70
CA ASP A 17 5.66 -13.51 13.69
C ASP A 17 4.26 -13.17 13.11
N ARG A 18 4.11 -13.17 11.79
CA ARG A 18 2.82 -13.00 11.11
C ARG A 18 2.01 -14.28 10.97
N ILE A 19 2.63 -15.45 10.99
CA ILE A 19 1.89 -16.72 11.08
C ILE A 19 1.08 -16.76 12.40
N GLU A 20 1.52 -16.00 13.41
CA GLU A 20 0.83 -15.89 14.70
C GLU A 20 -0.32 -14.86 14.70
N ARG A 21 -0.32 -13.88 13.78
CA ARG A 21 -1.49 -13.02 13.55
C ARG A 21 -2.48 -13.78 12.69
N VAL A 22 -3.65 -14.05 13.26
CA VAL A 22 -4.83 -14.56 12.55
C VAL A 22 -5.03 -13.73 11.28
N ILE A 23 -4.60 -14.28 10.15
CA ILE A 23 -4.96 -13.79 8.83
C ILE A 23 -6.44 -14.12 8.70
N PHE A 24 -7.27 -13.09 8.76
CA PHE A 24 -8.72 -13.27 8.67
C PHE A 24 -9.09 -13.67 7.23
N GLU A 25 -10.21 -14.38 7.06
CA GLU A 25 -10.72 -14.78 5.73
C GLU A 25 -10.93 -13.59 4.80
N ASP A 26 -11.08 -12.39 5.37
CA ASP A 26 -11.35 -11.16 4.65
C ASP A 26 -10.09 -10.47 4.11
N ASP A 27 -8.86 -10.92 4.38
CA ASP A 27 -7.66 -10.24 3.85
C ASP A 27 -7.56 -10.34 2.31
N ASP A 28 -7.21 -9.25 1.63
CA ASP A 28 -6.98 -9.27 0.18
C ASP A 28 -5.50 -9.46 -0.17
N GLU A 29 -5.19 -10.24 -1.20
CA GLU A 29 -3.82 -10.60 -1.60
C GLU A 29 -3.33 -9.74 -2.78
N ILE A 30 -2.20 -9.06 -2.59
CA ILE A 30 -1.53 -8.27 -3.61
C ILE A 30 -0.11 -8.80 -3.86
N ILE A 31 0.27 -8.88 -5.13
CA ILE A 31 1.63 -9.20 -5.56
C ILE A 31 2.30 -7.91 -6.03
N LEU A 32 3.44 -7.55 -5.43
CA LEU A 32 4.25 -6.41 -5.85
C LEU A 32 5.25 -6.80 -6.95
N ARG A 33 5.93 -5.82 -7.55
CA ARG A 33 6.89 -6.10 -8.65
C ARG A 33 8.15 -6.84 -8.20
N ASP A 34 8.41 -6.91 -6.90
CA ASP A 34 9.45 -7.76 -6.32
C ASP A 34 9.11 -9.26 -6.38
N GLY A 35 7.87 -9.61 -6.79
CA GLY A 35 7.37 -10.98 -6.86
C GLY A 35 6.83 -11.52 -5.54
N LYS A 36 6.85 -10.73 -4.45
CA LYS A 36 6.37 -11.16 -3.14
C LYS A 36 4.86 -10.92 -3.00
N LYS A 37 4.25 -11.75 -2.18
CA LYS A 37 2.83 -11.69 -1.83
C LYS A 37 2.64 -10.95 -0.52
N TYR A 38 1.64 -10.08 -0.51
CA TYR A 38 1.28 -9.25 0.63
C TYR A 38 -0.21 -9.37 0.87
N LYS A 39 -0.59 -9.48 2.14
CA LYS A 39 -1.98 -9.44 2.58
C LYS A 39 -2.32 -8.06 3.11
N ILE A 40 -3.38 -7.49 2.59
CA ILE A 40 -3.94 -6.21 3.04
C ILE A 40 -5.09 -6.54 4.00
N PRO A 41 -4.95 -6.24 5.29
CA PRO A 41 -6.03 -6.46 6.25
C PRO A 41 -7.09 -5.35 6.17
N PRO A 42 -8.30 -5.60 6.68
CA PRO A 42 -9.28 -4.54 6.91
C PRO A 42 -8.69 -3.46 7.81
N CYS A 43 -9.11 -2.21 7.59
CA CYS A 43 -8.55 -1.08 8.30
C CYS A 43 -9.16 -0.97 9.70
N SER A 44 -8.36 -0.44 10.64
CA SER A 44 -8.94 -0.03 11.93
C SER A 44 -9.94 1.11 11.71
N LEU A 45 -10.87 1.32 12.64
CA LEU A 45 -11.82 2.44 12.52
C LEU A 45 -11.13 3.81 12.39
N LYS A 46 -9.95 3.96 13.02
CA LYS A 46 -9.13 5.17 12.91
C LYS A 46 -8.61 5.36 11.48
N ASP A 47 -8.03 4.30 10.92
CA ASP A 47 -7.48 4.32 9.56
C ASP A 47 -8.60 4.50 8.53
N ALA A 48 -9.75 3.83 8.69
CA ALA A 48 -10.91 3.98 7.81
C ALA A 48 -11.43 5.43 7.78
N ARG A 49 -11.52 6.11 8.94
CA ARG A 49 -11.89 7.54 8.98
C ARG A 49 -10.88 8.42 8.26
N GLU A 50 -9.61 8.10 8.37
CA GLU A 50 -8.53 8.82 7.70
C GLU A 50 -8.62 8.63 6.18
N LEU A 51 -8.81 7.39 5.72
CA LEU A 51 -9.02 7.03 4.33
C LEU A 51 -10.19 7.79 3.71
N ILE A 52 -11.34 7.88 4.40
CA ILE A 52 -12.51 8.66 3.94
C ILE A 52 -12.16 10.14 3.72
N ARG A 53 -11.25 10.71 4.52
CA ARG A 53 -10.80 12.10 4.33
C ARG A 53 -9.86 12.23 3.14
N ILE A 54 -8.91 11.30 3.01
CA ILE A 54 -7.89 11.29 1.94
C ILE A 54 -8.54 11.02 0.57
N PHE A 55 -9.51 10.12 0.47
CA PHE A 55 -10.16 9.84 -0.81
C PHE A 55 -10.99 11.01 -1.37
N ARG A 56 -11.15 12.10 -0.62
CA ARG A 56 -11.69 13.37 -1.15
C ARG A 56 -10.66 14.19 -1.90
N THR A 57 -9.37 13.98 -1.65
CA THR A 57 -8.26 14.74 -2.22
C THR A 57 -7.57 13.99 -3.36
N ILE A 58 -7.66 12.67 -3.40
CA ILE A 58 -7.08 11.83 -4.46
C ILE A 58 -8.14 11.20 -5.37
N ASN A 59 -7.85 11.14 -6.66
CA ASN A 59 -8.65 10.43 -7.65
C ASN A 59 -8.23 8.96 -7.68
N VAL A 60 -9.10 8.07 -7.21
CA VAL A 60 -8.83 6.62 -7.13
C VAL A 60 -8.93 5.95 -8.51
N ASP A 61 -9.84 6.41 -9.36
CA ASP A 61 -10.10 5.79 -10.66
C ASP A 61 -9.01 6.13 -11.69
N LEU A 62 -8.33 7.25 -11.49
CA LEU A 62 -7.23 7.73 -12.32
C LEU A 62 -6.05 8.15 -11.43
N ILE A 63 -5.39 7.18 -10.79
CA ILE A 63 -4.22 7.44 -9.93
C ILE A 63 -3.16 8.32 -10.60
N ILE A 64 -2.94 8.16 -11.90
CA ILE A 64 -1.99 8.99 -12.66
C ILE A 64 -2.27 10.49 -12.52
N VAL A 65 -3.55 10.89 -12.44
CA VAL A 65 -3.97 12.29 -12.31
C VAL A 65 -3.48 12.90 -10.99
N ASN A 66 -3.29 12.11 -9.94
CA ASN A 66 -2.78 12.59 -8.65
C ASN A 66 -1.31 13.00 -8.71
N PHE A 67 -0.57 12.54 -9.72
CA PHE A 67 0.85 12.86 -9.92
C PHE A 67 1.08 13.86 -11.06
N ILE A 68 0.03 14.24 -11.79
CA ILE A 68 0.13 15.28 -12.83
C ILE A 68 0.11 16.64 -12.15
N PRO A 69 1.14 17.49 -12.35
CA PRO A 69 1.15 18.85 -11.82
C PRO A 69 -0.05 19.66 -12.35
N THR A 70 -0.72 20.37 -11.45
CA THR A 70 -1.81 21.29 -11.78
C THR A 70 -1.37 22.75 -11.84
N GLY A 71 -0.11 23.03 -11.49
CA GLY A 71 0.42 24.38 -11.38
C GLY A 71 0.07 25.06 -10.06
N LYS A 72 -0.39 24.27 -9.09
CA LYS A 72 -0.63 24.70 -7.71
C LYS A 72 0.19 23.80 -6.80
N ASP A 73 1.40 24.23 -6.50
CA ASP A 73 2.41 23.41 -5.84
C ASP A 73 1.90 22.78 -4.53
N ASP A 74 1.21 23.55 -3.68
CA ASP A 74 0.63 23.05 -2.43
C ASP A 74 -0.40 21.90 -2.63
N GLU A 75 -1.26 22.02 -3.65
CA GLU A 75 -2.26 21.00 -3.98
C GLU A 75 -1.59 19.75 -4.59
N ASP A 76 -0.58 19.96 -5.44
CA ASP A 76 0.18 18.89 -6.09
C ASP A 76 0.96 18.07 -5.06
N GLU A 77 1.68 18.73 -4.15
CA GLU A 77 2.39 18.06 -3.07
C GLU A 77 1.43 17.33 -2.12
N GLN A 78 0.28 17.94 -1.81
CA GLN A 78 -0.70 17.32 -0.92
C GLN A 78 -1.26 16.03 -1.51
N ARG A 79 -1.57 16.00 -2.81
CA ARG A 79 -2.06 14.79 -3.50
C ARG A 79 -1.04 13.66 -3.46
N VAL A 80 0.24 13.98 -3.65
CA VAL A 80 1.34 13.01 -3.55
C VAL A 80 1.48 12.47 -2.12
N ARG A 81 1.48 13.36 -1.11
CA ARG A 81 1.54 12.96 0.31
C ARG A 81 0.37 12.06 0.69
N ASP A 82 -0.83 12.43 0.27
CA ASP A 82 -2.07 11.70 0.54
C ASP A 82 -2.04 10.30 -0.10
N PHE A 83 -1.57 10.19 -1.34
CA PHE A 83 -1.37 8.90 -1.99
C PHE A 83 -0.47 7.98 -1.16
N TYR A 84 0.73 8.45 -0.77
CA TYR A 84 1.64 7.62 0.01
C TYR A 84 1.10 7.28 1.40
N ARG A 85 0.26 8.14 1.97
CA ARG A 85 -0.39 7.87 3.24
C ARG A 85 -1.38 6.70 3.14
N VAL A 86 -2.16 6.63 2.06
CA VAL A 86 -3.02 5.46 1.77
C VAL A 86 -2.17 4.19 1.63
N MET A 87 -1.07 4.25 0.89
CA MET A 87 -0.18 3.09 0.71
C MET A 87 0.43 2.62 2.04
N LYS A 88 0.86 3.56 2.89
CA LYS A 88 1.37 3.23 4.23
C LYS A 88 0.31 2.58 5.12
N ILE A 89 -0.96 2.99 5.03
CA ILE A 89 -2.05 2.33 5.74
C ILE A 89 -2.21 0.88 5.26
N ALA A 90 -2.19 0.67 3.93
CA ALA A 90 -2.31 -0.65 3.32
C ALA A 90 -1.23 -1.63 3.82
N PHE A 91 0.00 -1.11 3.97
CA PHE A 91 1.17 -1.89 4.31
C PHE A 91 1.66 -1.65 5.74
N LYS A 92 0.80 -1.16 6.64
CA LYS A 92 1.20 -0.76 8.01
C LYS A 92 1.83 -1.88 8.83
N ASP A 93 1.48 -3.12 8.54
CA ASP A 93 2.00 -4.30 9.22
C ASP A 93 3.33 -4.79 8.60
N TYR A 94 3.86 -4.07 7.61
CA TYR A 94 5.09 -4.36 6.88
C TYR A 94 6.13 -3.27 7.14
N PRO A 95 6.91 -3.37 8.25
CA PRO A 95 7.87 -2.33 8.63
C PRO A 95 8.99 -2.08 7.61
N GLY A 96 9.24 -3.03 6.69
CA GLY A 96 10.19 -2.88 5.58
C GLY A 96 9.64 -2.21 4.32
N ILE A 97 8.35 -1.84 4.30
CA ILE A 97 7.72 -1.17 3.15
C ILE A 97 7.63 0.33 3.43
N ASP A 98 8.72 1.02 3.13
CA ASP A 98 8.79 2.48 3.16
C ASP A 98 8.45 3.10 1.80
N GLN A 99 8.54 4.44 1.71
CA GLN A 99 8.26 5.15 0.47
C GLN A 99 9.19 4.74 -0.68
N ALA A 100 10.48 4.54 -0.41
CA ALA A 100 11.45 4.13 -1.44
C ALA A 100 11.13 2.73 -1.96
N TYR A 101 10.68 1.82 -1.09
CA TYR A 101 10.20 0.50 -1.48
C TYR A 101 8.98 0.59 -2.41
N LEU A 102 8.01 1.41 -2.03
CA LEU A 102 6.79 1.62 -2.81
C LEU A 102 7.10 2.21 -4.19
N GLU A 103 7.95 3.23 -4.27
CA GLU A 103 8.37 3.84 -5.54
C GLU A 103 9.06 2.86 -6.48
N LYS A 104 9.82 1.90 -5.92
CA LYS A 104 10.53 0.89 -6.70
C LYS A 104 9.63 -0.25 -7.17
N TYR A 105 8.72 -0.72 -6.32
CA TYR A 105 8.00 -1.98 -6.53
C TYR A 105 6.49 -1.84 -6.74
N VAL A 106 5.94 -0.63 -6.66
CA VAL A 106 4.53 -0.35 -6.90
C VAL A 106 4.38 0.54 -8.14
N ASP A 107 3.86 -0.06 -9.21
CA ASP A 107 3.40 0.71 -10.37
C ASP A 107 1.95 1.20 -10.20
N LEU A 108 1.48 2.01 -11.14
CA LEU A 108 0.13 2.57 -11.12
C LEU A 108 -0.98 1.51 -11.11
N LYS A 109 -0.74 0.33 -11.70
CA LYS A 109 -1.72 -0.76 -11.75
C LYS A 109 -1.81 -1.45 -10.40
N ILE A 110 -0.67 -1.72 -9.76
CA ILE A 110 -0.59 -2.28 -8.41
C ILE A 110 -1.18 -1.29 -7.41
N ALA A 111 -0.82 -0.01 -7.48
CA ALA A 111 -1.38 1.03 -6.63
C ALA A 111 -2.91 1.05 -6.70
N ARG A 112 -3.48 0.93 -7.91
CA ARG A 112 -4.94 0.86 -8.09
C ARG A 112 -5.56 -0.32 -7.39
N LYS A 113 -4.94 -1.49 -7.52
CA LYS A 113 -5.41 -2.70 -6.84
C LYS A 113 -5.39 -2.50 -5.33
N VAL A 114 -4.25 -2.10 -4.77
CA VAL A 114 -4.08 -1.83 -3.33
C VAL A 114 -5.17 -0.89 -2.82
N ILE A 115 -5.42 0.23 -3.51
CA ILE A 115 -6.44 1.19 -3.09
C ILE A 115 -7.86 0.60 -3.18
N ASN A 116 -8.18 -0.11 -4.27
CA ASN A 116 -9.48 -0.74 -4.41
C ASN A 116 -9.70 -1.81 -3.33
N SER A 117 -8.69 -2.65 -3.06
CA SER A 117 -8.71 -3.64 -1.98
C SER A 117 -9.06 -2.97 -0.66
N ILE A 118 -8.37 -1.89 -0.29
CA ILE A 118 -8.68 -1.14 0.94
C ILE A 118 -10.13 -0.63 0.95
N LEU A 119 -10.61 -0.08 -0.16
CA LEU A 119 -11.98 0.43 -0.24
C LEU A 119 -13.02 -0.68 -0.05
N ASP A 120 -12.82 -1.81 -0.73
CA ASP A 120 -13.73 -2.95 -0.72
C ASP A 120 -13.76 -3.61 0.67
N LEU A 121 -12.58 -3.86 1.26
CA LEU A 121 -12.43 -4.44 2.60
C LEU A 121 -13.07 -3.60 3.72
N ASN A 122 -13.24 -2.31 3.50
CA ASN A 122 -13.81 -1.39 4.48
C ASN A 122 -15.21 -0.90 4.10
N GLU A 123 -15.82 -1.48 3.07
CA GLU A 123 -17.12 -1.09 2.51
C GLU A 123 -17.24 0.41 2.22
N ILE A 124 -16.12 1.06 1.90
CA ILE A 124 -16.08 2.49 1.60
C ILE A 124 -16.58 2.68 0.17
N LYS A 125 -17.87 3.01 0.05
CA LYS A 125 -18.47 3.30 -1.25
C LYS A 125 -17.74 4.44 -1.95
N LYS A 126 -17.24 4.17 -3.16
CA LYS A 126 -16.91 5.22 -4.12
C LYS A 126 -18.20 6.00 -4.40
N LYS A 127 -18.18 7.30 -4.13
CA LYS A 127 -19.28 8.20 -4.50
C LYS A 127 -19.19 8.56 -5.97
#